data_AF-A0A7X9HC35-F1
#
_entry.id   AF-A0A7X9HC35-F1
#
_cell.length_a   1.000
_cell.length_b   1.000
_cell.length_c   1.000
_cell.angle_alpha   90.00
_cell.angle_beta   90.00
_cell.angle_gamma   90.00
#
_symmetry.space_group_name_H-M   'P 1'
#
loop_
_entity.id
_entity.type
_entity.pdbx_description
1 polymer ?
#
loop_
_entity_poly.entity_id
_entity_poly.type
_entity_poly.pdbx_seq_one_letter_code
_entity_poly.pdbx_strand_id
1 'polypeptide(L)'
;MRTQKAILRLAKEWAHNELLVTGLYRLFTFLTWENIPEKYKEFYPPEAKDTWDEKLENTKEAVLLDIKTEIVAVINALYTQNITHALSILPIILADIFVVNKSIAKLQLALIQATKNYIENVKAAGPDLAGVEAIYALFDILKSIQKLLKLELNFDLDEQLEKIISKIQMNVVMTNKPLLTKEANIVEDKEENV
;
A
#
# COMPACT_ATOMS: atom_id res chain seq x y z
N MET A 1 8.99 4.25 21.84
CA MET A 1 9.31 4.79 20.50
C MET A 1 10.79 4.53 20.19
N ARG A 2 11.18 4.44 18.92
CA ARG A 2 12.59 4.40 18.51
C ARG A 2 13.23 5.77 18.74
N THR A 3 14.56 5.77 18.90
CA THR A 3 15.32 7.01 19.02
C THR A 3 15.53 7.66 17.66
N GLN A 4 15.75 8.97 17.64
CA GLN A 4 16.15 9.72 16.44
C GLN A 4 17.32 9.06 15.71
N LYS A 5 18.36 8.62 16.43
CA LYS A 5 19.52 7.94 15.83
C LYS A 5 19.11 6.66 15.07
N ALA A 6 18.16 5.90 15.62
CA ALA A 6 17.66 4.69 14.96
C ALA A 6 16.82 5.03 13.73
N ILE A 7 16.00 6.08 13.80
CA ILE A 7 15.20 6.59 12.68
C ILE A 7 16.11 7.06 11.53
N LEU A 8 17.09 7.92 11.82
CA LEU A 8 18.05 8.41 10.82
C LEU A 8 18.88 7.29 10.19
N ARG A 9 19.21 6.24 10.96
CA ARG A 9 19.90 5.07 10.41
C ARG A 9 19.03 4.32 9.40
N LEU A 10 17.75 4.07 9.72
CA LEU A 10 16.83 3.42 8.80
C LEU A 10 16.55 4.31 7.57
N ALA A 11 16.40 5.62 7.77
CA ALA A 11 16.25 6.58 6.68
C ALA A 11 17.43 6.52 5.69
N LYS A 12 18.66 6.39 6.20
CA LYS A 12 19.85 6.21 5.34
C LYS A 12 19.82 4.90 4.56
N GLU A 13 19.33 3.81 5.14
CA GLU A 13 19.15 2.53 4.44
C GLU A 13 18.10 2.67 3.32
N TRP A 14 16.95 3.27 3.62
CA TRP A 14 15.85 3.44 2.68
C TRP A 14 16.13 4.47 1.58
N ALA A 15 17.04 5.42 1.80
CA ALA A 15 17.44 6.41 0.80
C ALA A 15 17.98 5.79 -0.51
N HIS A 16 18.39 4.52 -0.49
CA HIS A 16 18.89 3.79 -1.66
C HIS A 16 17.83 2.89 -2.32
N ASN A 17 16.59 2.91 -1.83
CA ASN A 17 15.51 2.09 -2.35
C ASN A 17 14.29 2.95 -2.72
N GLU A 18 14.08 3.14 -4.02
CA GLU A 18 12.99 3.93 -4.58
C GLU A 18 11.59 3.45 -4.14
N LEU A 19 11.45 2.16 -3.82
CA LEU A 19 10.17 1.57 -3.42
C LEU A 19 9.74 1.95 -1.99
N LEU A 20 10.64 2.57 -1.21
CA LEU A 20 10.41 2.92 0.19
C LEU A 20 10.41 4.43 0.44
N VAL A 21 10.40 5.24 -0.63
CA VAL A 21 10.53 6.70 -0.54
C VAL A 21 9.42 7.34 0.30
N THR A 22 8.17 6.92 0.17
CA THR A 22 7.07 7.46 1.00
C THR A 22 7.28 7.17 2.48
N GLY A 23 7.77 5.98 2.81
CA GLY A 23 8.15 5.60 4.16
C GLY A 23 9.34 6.42 4.69
N LEU A 24 10.31 6.74 3.83
CA LEU A 24 11.44 7.60 4.18
C LEU A 24 10.97 8.99 4.62
N TYR A 25 10.06 9.60 3.87
CA TYR A 25 9.47 10.89 4.26
C TYR A 25 8.66 10.79 5.53
N ARG A 26 7.90 9.69 5.72
CA ARG A 26 7.21 9.43 6.99
C ARG A 26 8.17 9.32 8.18
N LEU A 27 9.35 8.70 8.03
CA LEU A 27 10.35 8.65 9.10
C LEU A 27 10.78 10.05 9.56
N PHE A 28 10.86 11.03 8.65
CA PHE A 28 11.24 12.40 8.98
C PHE A 28 10.19 13.14 9.79
N THR A 29 8.90 12.79 9.69
CA THR A 29 7.84 13.42 10.49
C THR A 29 7.92 13.07 11.99
N PHE A 30 8.83 12.17 12.36
CA PHE A 30 9.15 11.84 13.75
C PHE A 30 10.40 12.55 14.27
N LEU A 31 11.02 13.42 13.47
CA LEU A 31 12.20 14.19 13.81
C LEU A 31 11.82 15.67 13.92
N THR A 32 12.56 16.41 14.74
CA THR A 32 12.49 17.88 14.68
C THR A 32 13.09 18.38 13.36
N TRP A 33 12.65 19.57 12.91
CA TRP A 33 13.07 20.14 11.62
C TRP A 33 14.59 20.21 11.47
N GLU A 34 15.29 20.62 12.53
CA GLU A 34 16.76 20.70 12.57
C GLU A 34 17.45 19.36 12.27
N ASN A 35 16.80 18.25 12.61
CA ASN A 35 17.37 16.90 12.54
C ASN A 35 17.08 16.19 11.21
N ILE A 36 16.25 16.78 10.35
CA ILE A 36 16.06 16.31 8.98
C ILE A 36 17.31 16.62 8.16
N PRO A 37 17.87 15.66 7.39
CA PRO A 37 19.02 15.95 6.54
C PRO A 37 18.71 17.02 5.49
N GLU A 38 19.62 17.98 5.30
CA GLU A 38 19.39 19.18 4.50
C GLU A 38 18.92 18.89 3.06
N LYS A 39 19.50 17.86 2.43
CA LYS A 39 19.14 17.42 1.08
C LYS A 39 17.69 16.96 0.92
N TYR A 40 16.94 16.79 2.02
CA TYR A 40 15.52 16.44 1.96
C TYR A 40 14.60 17.63 2.27
N LYS A 41 15.15 18.72 2.83
CA LYS A 41 14.34 19.89 3.23
C LYS A 41 13.73 20.62 2.04
N GLU A 42 14.42 20.59 0.90
CA GLU A 42 13.97 21.20 -0.35
C GLU A 42 12.67 20.61 -0.91
N PHE A 43 12.30 19.40 -0.49
CA PHE A 43 11.07 18.74 -0.93
C PHE A 43 9.86 19.05 -0.05
N TYR A 44 10.04 19.82 1.03
CA TYR A 44 8.93 20.30 1.86
C TYR A 44 8.51 21.71 1.46
N PRO A 45 7.23 22.07 1.69
CA PRO A 45 6.79 23.45 1.53
C PRO A 45 7.63 24.42 2.39
N PRO A 46 7.90 25.65 1.92
CA PRO A 46 8.69 26.63 2.68
C PRO A 46 8.19 26.87 4.11
N GLU A 47 6.87 26.87 4.30
CA GLU A 47 6.18 27.04 5.58
C GLU A 47 6.31 25.85 6.54
N ALA A 48 6.84 24.71 6.07
CA ALA A 48 7.02 23.53 6.90
C ALA A 48 7.94 23.83 8.09
N LYS A 49 9.03 24.56 7.87
CA LYS A 49 9.99 24.94 8.93
C LYS A 49 9.33 25.58 10.14
N ASP A 50 8.32 26.42 9.91
CA ASP A 50 7.71 27.24 10.95
C ASP A 50 6.66 26.47 11.76
N THR A 51 6.11 25.38 11.21
CA THR A 51 5.02 24.62 11.82
C THR A 51 5.34 23.15 12.10
N TRP A 52 6.55 22.69 11.75
CA TRP A 52 6.95 21.30 11.83
C TRP A 52 6.93 20.78 13.27
N ASP A 53 7.64 21.47 14.15
CA ASP A 53 7.90 21.01 15.50
C ASP A 53 6.66 21.16 16.41
N GLU A 54 5.75 22.06 16.06
CA GLU A 54 4.46 22.27 16.76
C GLU A 54 3.53 21.06 16.64
N LYS A 55 3.72 20.22 15.62
CA LYS A 55 2.87 19.05 15.33
C LYS A 55 3.47 17.74 15.85
N LEU A 56 4.58 17.77 16.59
CA LEU A 56 5.30 16.59 17.09
C LEU A 56 4.66 15.95 18.34
N GLU A 57 3.34 15.76 18.38
CA GLU A 57 2.69 14.91 19.41
C GLU A 57 2.63 13.45 18.96
N ASN A 58 3.81 12.84 18.79
CA ASN A 58 3.94 11.46 18.36
C ASN A 58 3.86 10.47 19.54
N THR A 59 2.68 10.35 20.15
CA THR A 59 2.42 9.27 21.11
C THR A 59 2.37 7.92 20.41
N LYS A 60 2.68 6.84 21.12
CA LYS A 60 2.60 5.49 20.55
C LYS A 60 1.16 5.18 20.11
N GLU A 61 0.19 5.63 20.88
CA GLU A 61 -1.24 5.46 20.67
C GLU A 61 -1.71 6.18 19.41
N ALA A 62 -1.27 7.43 19.20
CA ALA A 62 -1.55 8.18 17.97
C ALA A 62 -0.97 7.47 16.74
N VAL A 63 0.28 7.00 16.81
CA VAL A 63 0.89 6.26 15.70
C VAL A 63 0.17 4.94 15.41
N LEU A 64 -0.33 4.24 16.43
CA LEU A 64 -1.16 3.04 16.21
C LEU A 64 -2.50 3.37 15.56
N LEU A 65 -3.09 4.53 15.86
CA LEU A 65 -4.31 5.01 15.19
C LEU A 65 -4.04 5.37 13.72
N ASP A 66 -2.92 6.04 13.44
CA ASP A 66 -2.47 6.34 12.08
C ASP A 66 -2.32 5.04 11.28
N ILE A 67 -1.64 4.03 11.83
CA ILE A 67 -1.51 2.71 11.18
C ILE A 67 -2.88 2.13 10.82
N LYS A 68 -3.87 2.20 11.72
CA LYS A 68 -5.24 1.69 11.42
C LYS A 68 -5.88 2.48 10.27
N THR A 69 -5.72 3.81 10.28
CA THR A 69 -6.25 4.69 9.22
C THR A 69 -5.60 4.37 7.87
N GLU A 70 -4.29 4.16 7.85
CA GLU A 70 -3.57 3.80 6.64
C GLU A 70 -3.91 2.40 6.13
N ILE A 71 -4.16 1.42 7.02
CA ILE A 71 -4.71 0.11 6.62
C ILE A 71 -6.04 0.28 5.88
N VAL A 72 -6.93 1.14 6.40
CA VAL A 72 -8.20 1.46 5.73
C VAL A 72 -7.96 2.14 4.37
N ALA A 73 -7.00 3.06 4.28
CA ALA A 73 -6.63 3.71 3.03
C ALA A 73 -6.10 2.70 1.99
N VAL A 74 -5.27 1.74 2.40
CA VAL A 74 -4.82 0.62 1.54
C VAL A 74 -6.02 -0.16 1.02
N ILE A 75 -6.95 -0.58 1.90
CA ILE A 75 -8.13 -1.36 1.50
C ILE A 75 -9.00 -0.57 0.51
N ASN A 76 -9.20 0.73 0.75
CA ASN A 76 -9.96 1.60 -0.17
C ASN A 76 -9.27 1.73 -1.53
N ALA A 77 -7.94 1.87 -1.56
CA ALA A 77 -7.17 1.87 -2.80
C ALA A 77 -7.33 0.55 -3.57
N LEU A 78 -7.28 -0.60 -2.88
CA LEU A 78 -7.49 -1.91 -3.50
C LEU A 78 -8.93 -2.10 -3.99
N TYR A 79 -9.93 -1.56 -3.28
CA TYR A 79 -11.33 -1.58 -3.72
C TYR A 79 -11.57 -0.81 -5.03
N THR A 80 -10.74 0.20 -5.29
CA THR A 80 -10.73 0.97 -6.55
C THR A 80 -9.71 0.44 -7.56
N GLN A 81 -9.10 -0.72 -7.28
CA GLN A 81 -8.08 -1.37 -8.11
C GLN A 81 -6.83 -0.50 -8.34
N ASN A 82 -6.57 0.47 -7.47
CA ASN A 82 -5.39 1.31 -7.53
C ASN A 82 -4.23 0.70 -6.74
N ILE A 83 -3.60 -0.32 -7.34
CA ILE A 83 -2.50 -1.07 -6.72
C ILE A 83 -1.30 -0.17 -6.40
N THR A 84 -0.95 0.74 -7.31
CA THR A 84 0.16 1.68 -7.12
C THR A 84 -0.04 2.54 -5.87
N HIS A 85 -1.25 3.04 -5.64
CA HIS A 85 -1.55 3.82 -4.44
C HIS A 85 -1.45 2.97 -3.17
N ALA A 86 -2.00 1.76 -3.16
CA ALA A 86 -1.86 0.82 -2.04
C ALA A 86 -0.38 0.54 -1.72
N LEU A 87 0.43 0.30 -2.75
CA LEU A 87 1.88 0.07 -2.62
C LEU A 87 2.62 1.29 -2.09
N SER A 88 2.17 2.52 -2.40
CA SER A 88 2.79 3.74 -1.87
C SER A 88 2.46 4.02 -0.39
N ILE A 89 1.35 3.48 0.12
CA ILE A 89 0.94 3.67 1.53
C ILE A 89 1.69 2.70 2.45
N LEU A 90 1.92 1.45 2.03
CA LEU A 90 2.55 0.45 2.91
C LEU A 90 3.92 0.85 3.50
N PRO A 91 4.84 1.53 2.79
CA PRO A 91 6.07 2.04 3.39
C PRO A 91 5.85 3.02 4.54
N ILE A 92 4.76 3.81 4.50
CA ILE A 92 4.35 4.72 5.58
C ILE A 92 4.02 3.89 6.83
N ILE A 93 3.22 2.83 6.66
CA ILE A 93 2.88 1.90 7.74
C ILE A 93 4.13 1.22 8.31
N LEU A 94 5.08 0.82 7.45
CA LEU A 94 6.35 0.23 7.92
C LEU A 94 7.18 1.23 8.75
N ALA A 95 7.23 2.50 8.36
CA ALA A 95 7.91 3.54 9.13
C ALA A 95 7.31 3.65 10.55
N ASP A 96 5.98 3.67 10.62
CA ASP A 96 5.23 3.77 11.88
C ASP A 96 5.47 2.54 12.78
N ILE A 97 5.41 1.33 12.21
CA ILE A 97 5.72 0.07 12.91
C ILE A 97 7.15 0.11 13.48
N PHE A 98 8.11 0.57 12.68
CA PHE A 98 9.49 0.68 13.13
C PHE A 98 9.58 1.64 14.31
N VAL A 99 8.97 2.82 14.21
CA VAL A 99 9.00 3.88 15.21
C VAL A 99 8.33 3.45 16.53
N VAL A 100 7.27 2.65 16.49
CA VAL A 100 6.70 2.02 17.71
C VAL A 100 7.54 0.84 18.25
N ASN A 101 8.80 0.74 17.83
CA ASN A 101 9.82 -0.18 18.30
C ASN A 101 9.53 -1.66 17.95
N LYS A 102 8.91 -1.92 16.80
CA LYS A 102 8.75 -3.28 16.26
C LYS A 102 9.76 -3.54 15.15
N SER A 103 9.94 -4.81 14.81
CA SER A 103 10.80 -5.24 13.71
C SER A 103 10.00 -5.25 12.41
N ILE A 104 10.58 -4.68 11.35
CA ILE A 104 9.93 -4.55 10.04
C ILE A 104 10.60 -5.36 8.94
N ALA A 105 11.75 -6.00 9.20
CA ALA A 105 12.58 -6.60 8.15
C ALA A 105 11.83 -7.58 7.25
N LYS A 106 11.01 -8.47 7.84
CA LYS A 106 10.20 -9.43 7.07
C LYS A 106 9.11 -8.74 6.24
N LEU A 107 8.45 -7.73 6.80
CA LEU A 107 7.40 -6.98 6.11
C LEU A 107 7.97 -6.12 4.97
N GLN A 108 9.12 -5.49 5.21
CA GLN A 108 9.87 -4.73 4.20
C GLN A 108 10.27 -5.62 3.02
N LEU A 109 10.80 -6.82 3.29
CA LEU A 109 11.14 -7.77 2.23
C LEU A 109 9.89 -8.22 1.45
N ALA A 110 8.81 -8.57 2.15
CA ALA A 110 7.55 -8.97 1.52
C ALA A 110 6.98 -7.86 0.62
N LEU A 111 7.01 -6.61 1.08
CA LEU A 111 6.56 -5.45 0.31
C LEU A 111 7.41 -5.26 -0.95
N ILE A 112 8.74 -5.25 -0.82
CA ILE A 112 9.64 -5.10 -1.97
C ILE A 112 9.38 -6.20 -3.00
N GLN A 113 9.19 -7.44 -2.55
CA GLN A 113 8.91 -8.57 -3.44
C GLN A 113 7.55 -8.42 -4.12
N ALA A 114 6.51 -8.05 -3.38
CA ALA A 114 5.17 -7.82 -3.93
C ALA A 114 5.20 -6.72 -5.01
N THR A 115 5.90 -5.61 -4.76
CA THR A 115 6.04 -4.52 -5.73
C THR A 115 6.78 -4.97 -6.99
N LYS A 116 7.89 -5.70 -6.85
CA LYS A 116 8.66 -6.21 -7.99
C LYS A 116 7.85 -7.18 -8.83
N ASN A 117 7.20 -8.15 -8.20
CA ASN A 117 6.34 -9.11 -8.87
C ASN A 117 5.22 -8.41 -9.62
N TYR A 118 4.57 -7.40 -9.00
CA TYR A 118 3.53 -6.62 -9.68
C TYR A 118 4.06 -5.95 -10.95
N ILE A 119 5.20 -5.25 -10.87
CA ILE A 119 5.80 -4.58 -12.04
C ILE A 119 6.16 -5.57 -13.15
N GLU A 120 6.69 -6.74 -12.80
CA GLU A 120 7.06 -7.79 -13.75
C GLU A 120 5.82 -8.43 -14.38
N ASN A 121 4.80 -8.75 -13.58
CA ASN A 121 3.59 -9.43 -14.04
C ASN A 121 2.70 -8.50 -14.88
N VAL A 122 2.70 -7.19 -14.61
CA VAL A 122 2.04 -6.21 -15.49
C VAL A 122 2.62 -6.30 -16.91
N LYS A 123 3.94 -6.48 -17.05
CA LYS A 123 4.61 -6.61 -18.35
C LYS A 123 4.36 -7.96 -19.00
N ALA A 124 4.32 -9.04 -18.22
CA ALA A 124 4.26 -10.40 -18.72
C ALA A 124 2.83 -10.89 -19.02
N ALA A 125 1.86 -10.57 -18.15
CA ALA A 125 0.51 -11.13 -18.18
C ALA A 125 -0.60 -10.08 -18.24
N GLY A 126 -0.25 -8.79 -18.20
CA GLY A 126 -1.20 -7.68 -18.24
C GLY A 126 -1.64 -7.19 -16.85
N PRO A 127 -2.29 -6.01 -16.81
CA PRO A 127 -2.58 -5.30 -15.55
C PRO A 127 -3.60 -6.02 -14.65
N ASP A 128 -4.57 -6.72 -15.23
CA ASP A 128 -5.66 -7.34 -14.45
C ASP A 128 -5.17 -8.52 -13.61
N LEU A 129 -4.46 -9.47 -14.23
CA LEU A 129 -3.92 -10.64 -13.51
C LEU A 129 -2.87 -10.21 -12.47
N ALA A 130 -1.97 -9.30 -12.86
CA ALA A 130 -0.97 -8.75 -11.96
C ALA A 130 -1.61 -8.02 -10.77
N GLY A 131 -2.72 -7.32 -11.00
CA GLY A 131 -3.49 -6.62 -9.96
C GLY A 131 -4.09 -7.59 -8.95
N VAL A 132 -4.69 -8.71 -9.40
CA VAL A 132 -5.26 -9.73 -8.51
C VAL A 132 -4.18 -10.37 -7.62
N GLU A 133 -3.05 -10.76 -8.20
CA GLU A 133 -1.93 -11.34 -7.44
C GLU A 133 -1.36 -10.34 -6.43
N ALA A 134 -1.23 -9.07 -6.83
CA ALA A 134 -0.79 -8.02 -5.93
C ALA A 134 -1.77 -7.83 -4.77
N ILE A 135 -3.09 -7.85 -5.01
CA ILE A 135 -4.10 -7.75 -3.94
C ILE A 135 -3.87 -8.83 -2.88
N TYR A 136 -3.73 -10.10 -3.29
CA TYR A 136 -3.47 -11.19 -2.33
C TYR A 136 -2.19 -10.95 -1.51
N ALA A 137 -1.08 -10.62 -2.19
CA ALA A 137 0.19 -10.37 -1.51
C ALA A 137 0.10 -9.20 -0.52
N LEU A 138 -0.64 -8.13 -0.86
CA LEU A 138 -0.82 -6.97 0.00
C LEU A 138 -1.70 -7.32 1.22
N PHE A 139 -2.75 -8.12 1.05
CA PHE A 139 -3.56 -8.59 2.17
C PHE A 139 -2.76 -9.48 3.14
N ASP A 140 -1.86 -10.32 2.65
CA ASP A 140 -0.96 -11.12 3.50
C ASP A 140 -0.03 -10.23 4.34
N ILE A 141 0.44 -9.12 3.77
CA ILE A 141 1.20 -8.09 4.50
C ILE A 141 0.32 -7.43 5.56
N LEU A 142 -0.91 -7.00 5.23
CA LEU A 142 -1.83 -6.39 6.18
C LEU A 142 -2.17 -7.31 7.36
N LYS A 143 -2.45 -8.59 7.10
CA LYS A 143 -2.67 -9.61 8.15
C LYS A 143 -1.44 -9.79 9.04
N SER A 144 -0.26 -9.82 8.43
CA SER A 144 1.00 -9.90 9.17
C SER A 144 1.22 -8.68 10.07
N ILE A 145 0.85 -7.48 9.60
CA ILE A 145 0.86 -6.24 10.39
C ILE A 145 -0.14 -6.32 11.54
N GLN A 146 -1.40 -6.69 11.28
CA GLN A 146 -2.45 -6.84 12.28
C GLN A 146 -1.99 -7.78 13.40
N LYS A 147 -1.43 -8.94 13.04
CA LYS A 147 -0.90 -9.93 13.99
C LYS A 147 0.30 -9.40 14.77
N LEU A 148 1.26 -8.76 14.11
CA LEU A 148 2.48 -8.22 14.74
C LEU A 148 2.17 -7.19 15.82
N LEU A 149 1.17 -6.35 15.55
CA LEU A 149 0.77 -5.24 16.40
C LEU A 149 -0.38 -5.58 17.35
N LYS A 150 -1.06 -6.72 17.14
CA LYS A 150 -2.31 -7.09 17.83
C LYS A 150 -3.39 -6.00 17.65
N LEU A 151 -3.56 -5.52 16.42
CA LEU A 151 -4.54 -4.48 16.14
C LEU A 151 -5.96 -5.05 16.16
N GLU A 152 -6.81 -4.42 16.97
CA GLU A 152 -8.25 -4.57 16.86
C GLU A 152 -8.75 -3.64 15.74
N LEU A 153 -9.09 -4.25 14.61
CA LEU A 153 -9.74 -3.58 13.48
C LEU A 153 -11.26 -3.75 13.65
N ASN A 154 -12.03 -2.77 13.16
CA ASN A 154 -13.50 -2.81 13.17
C ASN A 154 -14.07 -3.61 11.99
N PHE A 155 -13.23 -4.35 11.27
CA PHE A 155 -13.59 -5.21 10.15
C PHE A 155 -12.61 -6.40 10.09
N ASP A 156 -13.06 -7.47 9.43
CA ASP A 156 -12.25 -8.64 9.14
C ASP A 156 -11.53 -8.50 7.79
N LEU A 157 -10.23 -8.84 7.75
CA LEU A 157 -9.41 -8.68 6.54
C LEU A 157 -9.73 -9.74 5.48
N ASP A 158 -10.12 -10.95 5.86
CA ASP A 158 -10.52 -11.99 4.91
C ASP A 158 -11.83 -11.60 4.21
N GLU A 159 -12.80 -11.10 4.96
CA GLU A 159 -14.05 -10.57 4.38
C GLU A 159 -13.82 -9.40 3.41
N GLN A 160 -12.88 -8.49 3.72
CA GLN A 160 -12.57 -7.38 2.81
C GLN A 160 -11.90 -7.87 1.52
N LEU A 161 -11.01 -8.86 1.62
CA LEU A 161 -10.37 -9.48 0.46
C LEU A 161 -11.42 -10.13 -0.45
N GLU A 162 -12.33 -10.92 0.12
CA GLU A 162 -13.43 -11.55 -0.63
C GLU A 162 -14.31 -10.54 -1.36
N LYS A 163 -14.65 -9.42 -0.70
CA LYS A 163 -15.43 -8.33 -1.31
C LYS A 163 -14.71 -7.70 -2.51
N ILE A 164 -13.41 -7.44 -2.39
CA ILE A 164 -12.60 -6.85 -3.47
C ILE A 164 -12.51 -7.82 -4.66
N ILE A 165 -12.18 -9.10 -4.41
CA ILE A 165 -12.04 -10.10 -5.48
C ILE A 165 -13.37 -10.33 -6.19
N SER A 166 -14.48 -10.46 -5.45
CA SER A 166 -15.82 -10.64 -6.03
C SER A 166 -16.20 -9.47 -6.93
N LYS A 167 -15.88 -8.23 -6.53
CA LYS A 167 -16.12 -7.04 -7.36
C LYS A 167 -15.32 -7.08 -8.66
N ILE A 168 -14.06 -7.50 -8.61
CA ILE A 168 -13.23 -7.64 -9.81
C ILE A 168 -13.83 -8.68 -10.77
N GLN A 169 -14.23 -9.84 -10.25
CA GLN A 169 -14.86 -10.91 -11.04
C GLN A 169 -16.18 -10.46 -11.68
N MET A 170 -17.05 -9.77 -10.93
CA MET A 170 -18.29 -9.19 -11.46
C MET A 170 -18.04 -8.20 -12.60
N ASN A 171 -17.02 -7.34 -12.44
CA ASN A 171 -16.65 -6.39 -13.49
C ASN A 171 -16.22 -7.10 -14.77
N VAL A 172 -15.38 -8.13 -14.68
CA VAL A 172 -14.94 -8.94 -15.83
C VAL A 172 -16.12 -9.63 -16.54
N VAL A 173 -17.07 -10.18 -15.78
CA VAL A 173 -18.28 -10.80 -16.35
C VAL A 173 -19.15 -9.77 -17.06
N MET A 174 -19.30 -8.57 -16.49
CA MET A 174 -20.13 -7.49 -17.07
C MET A 174 -19.50 -6.86 -18.32
N THR A 175 -18.18 -6.70 -18.39
CA THR A 175 -17.49 -6.19 -19.58
C THR A 175 -17.44 -7.20 -20.72
N ASN A 176 -17.43 -8.51 -20.44
CA ASN A 176 -17.44 -9.56 -21.47
C ASN A 176 -18.85 -9.96 -21.93
N LYS A 177 -19.89 -9.65 -21.16
CA LYS A 177 -21.29 -9.95 -21.52
C LYS A 177 -21.72 -9.44 -22.90
N PRO A 178 -21.34 -8.21 -23.34
CA PRO A 178 -21.67 -7.69 -24.68
C PRO A 178 -20.87 -8.34 -25.82
N LEU A 179 -19.69 -8.90 -25.53
CA LEU A 179 -18.86 -9.61 -26.51
C LEU A 179 -19.41 -11.01 -26.76
N LEU A 180 -19.82 -11.70 -25.69
CA LEU A 180 -20.44 -13.03 -25.76
C LEU A 180 -21.82 -13.00 -26.46
N THR A 181 -22.63 -11.96 -26.27
CA THR A 181 -23.89 -11.81 -27.00
C THR A 181 -23.69 -11.45 -28.47
N LYS A 182 -22.62 -10.72 -28.82
CA LYS A 182 -22.26 -10.50 -30.23
C LYS A 182 -21.80 -11.79 -30.91
N GLU A 183 -20.97 -12.59 -30.25
CA GLU A 183 -20.53 -13.88 -30.79
C GLU A 183 -21.70 -14.87 -30.93
N ALA A 184 -22.62 -14.92 -29.95
CA ALA A 184 -23.83 -15.74 -30.05
C ALA A 184 -24.74 -15.34 -31.22
N ASN A 185 -24.97 -14.03 -31.43
CA ASN A 185 -25.78 -13.55 -32.55
C ASN A 185 -25.12 -13.81 -33.92
N ILE A 186 -23.78 -13.79 -34.00
CA ILE A 186 -23.04 -14.11 -35.24
C ILE A 186 -23.13 -15.61 -35.59
N VAL A 187 -23.32 -16.48 -34.59
CA VAL A 187 -23.49 -17.92 -34.80
C VAL A 187 -24.93 -18.25 -35.22
N GLU A 188 -25.94 -17.63 -34.62
CA GLU A 188 -27.35 -17.80 -35.03
C GLU A 188 -27.61 -17.31 -36.47
N ASP A 189 -27.06 -16.17 -36.88
CA ASP A 189 -27.21 -15.64 -38.26
C ASP A 189 -26.55 -16.54 -39.35
N LYS A 190 -25.64 -17.43 -38.96
CA LYS A 190 -24.99 -18.41 -39.87
C LYS A 190 -25.75 -19.74 -39.96
N GLU A 191 -26.52 -20.10 -38.94
CA GLU A 191 -27.32 -21.33 -38.94
C GLU A 191 -28.68 -21.15 -39.64
N GLU A 192 -29.18 -19.92 -39.80
CA GLU A 192 -30.42 -19.64 -40.55
C GLU A 192 -30.24 -19.47 -42.08
N ASN A 193 -29.00 -19.51 -42.59
CA ASN A 193 -28.69 -19.30 -44.03
C ASN A 193 -28.16 -20.55 -44.76
N VAL A 194 -28.54 -21.76 -44.33
CA VAL A 194 -28.19 -23.04 -45.01
C VAL A 194 -29.43 -23.78 -45.47
#